data_AF-A0A1Y2MCA4-F1
#
_entry.id   AF-A0A1Y2MCA4-F1
#
_cell.length_a   1.000
_cell.length_b   1.000
_cell.length_c   1.000
_cell.angle_alpha   90.00
_cell.angle_beta   90.00
_cell.angle_gamma   90.00
#
_symmetry.space_group_name_H-M   'P 1'
#
loop_
_entity.id
_entity.type
_entity.pdbx_description
1 polymer ?
#
loop_
_entity_poly.entity_id
_entity_poly.type
_entity_poly.pdbx_seq_one_letter_code
_entity_poly.pdbx_strand_id
1 'polypeptide(L)'
;MASKSTARVTAFTDLPSSEAKWVKLQKVDYIDAKGVSRVWEVASRKTRGSSGVDAVAMGNIIYHPSKPPSTIVVLQFRPPVEATTVEWPAGLIDASETPQQAAVRELYEETGYRGTVVSTSPPVAADPGMTNANMCLCMMEVRLQEGEPEPEQHLDEGEDILRVNVPLAELYGRLEGWAKEGYVIAAKLYHWAAGVQYAIDHPELFKKID
;
A
#
# COMPACT_ATOMS: atom_id res chain seq x y z
N MET A 1 -33.03 -0.07 -5.74
CA MET A 1 -31.68 0.47 -5.52
C MET A 1 -31.00 0.53 -6.87
N ALA A 2 -30.52 1.70 -7.31
CA ALA A 2 -29.80 1.78 -8.58
C ALA A 2 -28.55 0.90 -8.49
N SER A 3 -28.36 0.01 -9.46
CA SER A 3 -27.13 -0.77 -9.60
C SER A 3 -25.97 0.22 -9.71
N LYS A 4 -25.15 0.36 -8.66
CA LYS A 4 -23.90 1.13 -8.77
C LYS A 4 -23.08 0.49 -9.88
N SER A 5 -22.72 1.27 -10.89
CA SER A 5 -21.82 0.80 -11.96
C SER A 5 -20.49 0.42 -11.32
N THR A 6 -20.03 -0.81 -11.53
CA THR A 6 -18.71 -1.23 -11.08
C THR A 6 -17.65 -0.75 -12.07
N ALA A 7 -16.51 -0.30 -11.55
CA ALA A 7 -15.34 0.02 -12.37
C ALA A 7 -14.89 -1.25 -13.13
N ARG A 8 -14.50 -1.08 -14.39
CA ARG A 8 -13.99 -2.16 -15.25
C ARG A 8 -13.04 -1.59 -16.30
N VAL A 9 -12.02 -2.35 -16.65
CA VAL A 9 -11.18 -2.04 -17.81
C VAL A 9 -11.96 -2.34 -19.09
N THR A 10 -11.83 -1.47 -20.08
CA THR A 10 -12.53 -1.61 -21.38
C THR A 10 -11.60 -2.08 -22.50
N ALA A 11 -10.31 -1.76 -22.43
CA ALA A 11 -9.29 -2.20 -23.37
C ALA A 11 -7.88 -1.97 -22.78
N PHE A 12 -6.89 -2.70 -23.32
CA PHE A 12 -5.47 -2.41 -23.19
C PHE A 12 -4.92 -2.01 -24.56
N THR A 13 -4.10 -0.97 -24.60
CA THR A 13 -3.41 -0.50 -25.81
C THR A 13 -1.96 -0.20 -25.46
N ASP A 14 -1.04 -0.63 -26.32
CA ASP A 14 0.39 -0.30 -26.15
C ASP A 14 0.58 1.22 -26.12
N LEU A 15 1.29 1.71 -25.11
CA LEU A 15 1.53 3.14 -24.90
C LEU A 15 3.03 3.44 -25.03
N PRO A 16 3.45 4.15 -26.10
CA PRO A 16 4.83 4.61 -26.22
C PRO A 16 5.25 5.47 -25.03
N SER A 17 6.47 5.25 -24.52
CA SER A 17 6.96 5.99 -23.34
C SER A 17 7.08 7.49 -23.55
N SER A 18 7.18 7.97 -24.80
CA SER A 18 7.13 9.39 -25.16
C SER A 18 5.76 10.03 -24.93
N GLU A 19 4.68 9.24 -25.03
CA GLU A 19 3.30 9.69 -24.87
C GLU A 19 2.78 9.46 -23.45
N ALA A 20 3.40 8.56 -22.70
CA ALA A 20 3.01 8.24 -21.34
C ALA A 20 3.22 9.42 -20.37
N LYS A 21 2.20 9.76 -19.58
CA LYS A 21 2.30 10.82 -18.55
C LYS A 21 2.97 10.35 -17.26
N TRP A 22 2.69 9.11 -16.83
CA TRP A 22 2.97 8.66 -15.46
C TRP A 22 4.14 7.69 -15.34
N VAL A 23 4.30 6.81 -16.33
CA VAL A 23 5.29 5.71 -16.33
C VAL A 23 6.10 5.78 -17.61
N LYS A 24 7.33 5.27 -17.57
CA LYS A 24 8.17 5.03 -18.74
C LYS A 24 8.79 3.64 -18.66
N LEU A 25 8.97 3.01 -19.82
CA LEU A 25 9.78 1.83 -20.00
C LEU A 25 11.17 2.28 -20.46
N GLN A 26 12.21 1.75 -19.83
CA GLN A 26 13.59 2.10 -20.12
C GLN A 26 14.43 0.84 -20.34
N LYS A 27 15.39 0.94 -21.25
CA LYS A 27 16.48 -0.03 -21.39
C LYS A 27 17.65 0.41 -20.51
N VAL A 28 18.16 -0.50 -19.70
CA VAL A 28 19.35 -0.30 -18.88
C VAL A 28 20.48 -1.18 -19.42
N ASP A 29 21.54 -0.54 -19.89
CA ASP A 29 22.79 -1.23 -20.19
C ASP A 29 23.64 -1.26 -18.89
N TYR A 30 24.03 -2.45 -18.43
CA TYR A 30 24.83 -2.62 -17.21
C TYR A 30 25.95 -3.65 -17.39
N ILE A 31 26.95 -3.59 -16.52
CA ILE A 31 28.05 -4.55 -16.49
C ILE A 31 27.84 -5.45 -15.28
N ASP A 32 27.81 -6.76 -15.50
CA ASP A 32 27.65 -7.72 -14.40
C ASP A 32 28.94 -7.91 -13.59
N ALA A 33 28.85 -8.68 -12.50
CA ALA A 33 30.01 -8.97 -11.64
C ALA A 33 31.16 -9.71 -12.35
N LYS A 34 30.96 -10.20 -13.58
CA LYS A 34 31.97 -10.87 -14.41
C LYS A 34 32.54 -9.95 -15.50
N GLY A 35 32.14 -8.68 -15.53
CA GLY A 35 32.59 -7.72 -16.55
C GLY A 35 31.82 -7.83 -17.87
N VAL A 36 30.72 -8.57 -17.92
CA VAL A 36 29.94 -8.79 -19.15
C VAL A 36 28.86 -7.72 -19.28
N SER A 37 28.81 -7.06 -20.44
CA SER A 37 27.72 -6.15 -20.79
C SER A 37 26.39 -6.89 -20.92
N ARG A 38 25.38 -6.38 -20.23
CA ARG A 38 24.02 -6.92 -20.19
C ARG A 38 23.00 -5.82 -20.38
N VAL A 39 21.78 -6.24 -20.71
CA VAL A 39 20.62 -5.37 -20.88
C VAL A 39 19.54 -5.78 -19.90
N TRP A 40 18.81 -4.81 -19.36
CA TRP A 40 17.60 -5.00 -18.57
C TRP A 40 16.51 -4.04 -19.05
N GLU A 41 15.24 -4.44 -18.93
CA GLU A 41 14.09 -3.57 -19.17
C GLU A 41 13.47 -3.19 -17.84
N VAL A 42 13.24 -1.89 -17.61
CA VAL A 42 12.74 -1.39 -16.34
C VAL A 42 11.57 -0.43 -16.54
N ALA A 43 10.50 -0.63 -15.77
CA ALA A 43 9.43 0.35 -15.63
C ALA A 43 9.80 1.38 -14.55
N SER A 44 9.57 2.67 -14.80
CA SER A 44 9.88 3.73 -13.83
C SER A 44 8.82 4.82 -13.82
N ARG A 45 8.55 5.39 -12.65
CA ARG A 45 7.68 6.56 -12.51
C ARG A 45 8.35 7.80 -13.09
N LYS A 46 7.56 8.66 -13.75
CA LYS A 46 7.99 10.00 -14.17
C LYS A 46 7.82 11.06 -13.08
N THR A 47 7.15 10.70 -11.98
CA THR A 47 6.70 11.61 -10.92
C THR A 47 7.57 11.59 -9.66
N ARG A 48 8.62 10.76 -9.61
CA ARG A 48 9.49 10.70 -8.42
C ARG A 48 10.10 12.06 -8.12
N GLY A 49 9.78 12.60 -6.95
CA GLY A 49 10.30 13.88 -6.48
C GLY A 49 11.76 13.83 -6.07
N SER A 50 12.26 14.97 -5.58
CA SER A 50 13.65 15.14 -5.11
C SER A 50 13.98 14.32 -3.85
N SER A 51 12.97 13.85 -3.12
CA SER A 51 13.13 12.93 -1.97
C SER A 51 13.72 11.58 -2.37
N GLY A 52 13.62 11.19 -3.65
CA GLY A 52 14.05 9.88 -4.14
C GLY A 52 13.12 8.73 -3.74
N VAL A 53 11.99 9.03 -3.10
CA VAL A 53 10.99 8.05 -2.68
C VAL A 53 9.69 8.28 -3.45
N ASP A 54 9.07 7.23 -4.00
CA ASP A 54 7.84 7.41 -4.80
C ASP A 54 6.59 7.55 -3.93
N ALA A 55 6.47 6.73 -2.88
CA ALA A 55 5.22 6.56 -2.17
C ALA A 55 5.43 6.19 -0.70
N VAL A 56 4.34 6.21 0.06
CA VAL A 56 4.25 5.63 1.39
C VAL A 56 3.17 4.55 1.45
N ALA A 57 3.37 3.56 2.31
CA ALA A 57 2.31 2.65 2.74
C ALA A 57 2.13 2.82 4.25
N MET A 58 0.88 2.92 4.71
CA MET A 58 0.57 3.18 6.12
C MET A 58 0.06 1.92 6.81
N GLY A 59 0.99 1.17 7.40
CA GLY A 59 0.62 0.13 8.36
C GLY A 59 0.02 0.81 9.59
N ASN A 60 -1.28 0.70 9.80
CA ASN A 60 -1.98 1.49 10.81
C ASN A 60 -2.62 0.60 11.88
N ILE A 61 -2.49 1.02 13.13
CA ILE A 61 -3.08 0.37 14.30
C ILE A 61 -4.07 1.33 14.96
N ILE A 62 -5.33 0.93 14.98
CA ILE A 62 -6.42 1.67 15.59
C ILE A 62 -6.65 1.11 16.98
N TYR A 63 -6.57 1.97 17.99
CA TYR A 63 -6.92 1.67 19.36
C TYR A 63 -8.26 2.32 19.70
N HIS A 64 -9.16 1.53 20.26
CA HIS A 64 -10.45 1.98 20.78
C HIS A 64 -10.58 1.57 22.24
N PRO A 65 -11.20 2.37 23.13
CA PRO A 65 -11.28 2.06 24.56
C PRO A 65 -11.96 0.72 24.88
N SER A 66 -12.95 0.33 24.07
CA SER A 66 -13.81 -0.84 24.29
C SER A 66 -13.77 -1.91 23.19
N LYS A 67 -12.96 -1.74 22.13
CA LYS A 67 -12.88 -2.69 21.01
C LYS A 67 -11.44 -3.22 20.87
N PRO A 68 -11.24 -4.44 20.35
CA PRO A 68 -9.89 -4.95 20.11
C PRO A 68 -9.13 -4.04 19.12
N PRO A 69 -7.78 -3.98 19.22
CA PRO A 69 -6.97 -3.29 18.24
C PRO A 69 -7.26 -3.77 16.81
N SER A 70 -7.38 -2.82 15.90
CA SER A 70 -7.74 -3.09 14.51
C SER A 70 -6.81 -2.35 13.54
N THR A 71 -6.93 -2.65 12.26
CA THR A 71 -6.27 -1.94 11.16
C THR A 71 -7.31 -1.56 10.14
N ILE A 72 -7.12 -0.42 9.50
CA ILE A 72 -7.92 0.01 8.36
C ILE A 72 -7.22 -0.48 7.10
N VAL A 73 -7.97 -1.22 6.29
CA VAL A 73 -7.63 -1.57 4.92
C VAL A 73 -8.52 -0.80 3.96
N VAL A 74 -8.04 -0.60 2.75
CA VAL A 74 -8.77 0.06 1.66
C VAL A 74 -9.05 -0.94 0.55
N LEU A 75 -10.25 -0.85 -0.01
CA LEU A 75 -10.72 -1.61 -1.15
C LEU A 75 -10.88 -0.63 -2.30
N GLN A 76 -10.13 -0.84 -3.38
CA GLN A 76 -10.16 0.04 -4.55
C GLN A 76 -9.95 -0.74 -5.84
N PHE A 77 -10.61 -0.33 -6.92
CA PHE A 77 -10.37 -0.94 -8.22
C PHE A 77 -9.02 -0.50 -8.77
N ARG A 78 -8.12 -1.45 -9.06
CA ARG A 78 -6.82 -1.18 -9.66
C ARG A 78 -6.84 -1.61 -11.13
N PRO A 79 -6.87 -0.67 -12.09
CA PRO A 79 -6.84 -1.00 -13.52
C PRO A 79 -5.72 -1.98 -13.94
N PRO A 80 -4.48 -1.91 -13.40
CA PRO A 80 -3.42 -2.82 -13.80
C PRO A 80 -3.68 -4.32 -13.51
N VAL A 81 -4.58 -4.64 -12.59
CA VAL A 81 -4.92 -6.03 -12.22
C VAL A 81 -6.40 -6.35 -12.44
N GLU A 82 -7.14 -5.43 -13.04
CA GLU A 82 -8.55 -5.58 -13.42
C GLU A 82 -9.49 -6.03 -12.29
N ALA A 83 -9.12 -5.71 -11.04
CA ALA A 83 -9.82 -6.20 -9.86
C ALA A 83 -9.83 -5.17 -8.75
N THR A 84 -10.76 -5.35 -7.80
CA THR A 84 -10.68 -4.66 -6.51
C THR A 84 -9.56 -5.28 -5.69
N THR A 85 -8.61 -4.44 -5.29
CA THR A 85 -7.52 -4.83 -4.42
C THR A 85 -7.86 -4.57 -2.97
N VAL A 86 -7.28 -5.35 -2.06
CA VAL A 86 -7.26 -5.08 -0.61
C VAL A 86 -5.86 -4.65 -0.24
N GLU A 87 -5.73 -3.41 0.24
CA GLU A 87 -4.43 -2.78 0.53
C GLU A 87 -4.46 -2.09 1.88
N TRP A 88 -3.28 -1.80 2.45
CA TRP A 88 -3.21 -0.70 3.40
C TRP A 88 -3.36 0.63 2.65
N PRO A 89 -3.87 1.67 3.33
CA PRO A 89 -3.79 3.03 2.83
C PRO A 89 -2.38 3.37 2.33
N ALA A 90 -2.30 4.05 1.19
CA ALA A 90 -1.03 4.33 0.52
C ALA A 90 -1.18 5.41 -0.55
N GLY A 91 -0.22 6.32 -0.63
CA GLY A 91 -0.20 7.32 -1.69
C GLY A 91 1.18 7.85 -2.03
N LEU A 92 1.23 8.73 -3.04
CA LEU A 92 2.47 9.29 -3.55
C LEU A 92 3.01 10.38 -2.62
N ILE A 93 4.33 10.52 -2.59
CA ILE A 93 4.96 11.60 -1.84
C ILE A 93 5.06 12.83 -2.75
N ASP A 94 4.48 13.94 -2.31
CA ASP A 94 4.60 15.21 -3.01
C ASP A 94 6.03 15.76 -2.92
N ALA A 95 6.41 16.60 -3.89
CA ALA A 95 7.80 17.04 -4.05
C ALA A 95 8.38 17.75 -2.82
N SER A 96 7.55 18.36 -1.98
CA SER A 96 7.93 19.05 -0.74
C SER A 96 7.69 18.25 0.54
N GLU A 97 7.18 17.02 0.44
CA GLU A 97 6.82 16.22 1.59
C GLU A 97 7.92 15.25 2.00
N THR A 98 8.06 15.07 3.32
CA THR A 98 8.71 13.89 3.89
C THR A 98 7.75 12.70 3.83
N PRO A 99 8.24 11.44 3.84
CA PRO A 99 7.38 10.26 3.94
C PRO A 99 6.40 10.31 5.12
N GLN A 100 6.81 10.89 6.24
CA GLN A 100 5.96 11.05 7.43
C GLN A 100 4.80 12.01 7.18
N GLN A 101 5.06 13.13 6.51
CA GLN A 101 4.02 14.10 6.16
C GLN A 101 3.01 13.49 5.19
N ALA A 102 3.51 12.84 4.12
CA ALA A 102 2.66 12.12 3.18
C ALA A 102 1.79 11.07 3.87
N ALA A 103 2.36 10.26 4.78
CA ALA A 103 1.61 9.23 5.50
C ALA A 103 0.48 9.80 6.38
N VAL A 104 0.69 10.97 7.01
CA VAL A 104 -0.36 11.65 7.79
C VAL A 104 -1.46 12.19 6.88
N ARG A 105 -1.08 12.82 5.76
CA ARG A 105 -2.01 13.37 4.77
C ARG A 105 -2.87 12.27 4.14
N GLU A 106 -2.22 11.27 3.56
CA GLU A 106 -2.87 10.15 2.87
C GLU A 106 -3.79 9.35 3.82
N LEU A 107 -3.41 9.19 5.09
CA LEU A 107 -4.26 8.48 6.06
C LEU A 107 -5.57 9.25 6.27
N TYR A 108 -5.47 10.58 6.37
CA TYR A 108 -6.62 11.44 6.53
C TYR A 108 -7.48 11.49 5.27
N GLU A 109 -6.87 11.60 4.09
CA GLU A 109 -7.58 11.63 2.80
C GLU A 109 -8.34 10.30 2.56
N GLU A 110 -7.64 9.18 2.58
CA GLU A 110 -8.21 7.87 2.24
C GLU A 110 -9.11 7.29 3.33
N THR A 111 -9.01 7.73 4.59
CA THR A 111 -9.75 7.10 5.71
C THR A 111 -10.53 8.05 6.60
N GLY A 112 -10.23 9.35 6.58
CA GLY A 112 -10.77 10.35 7.50
C GLY A 112 -10.08 10.37 8.88
N TYR A 113 -9.31 9.33 9.22
CA TYR A 113 -8.69 9.22 10.54
C TYR A 113 -7.42 10.06 10.67
N ARG A 114 -7.19 10.55 11.89
CA ARG A 114 -5.97 11.27 12.25
C ARG A 114 -5.10 10.35 13.10
N GLY A 115 -3.88 10.08 12.62
CA GLY A 115 -2.92 9.23 13.30
C GLY A 115 -1.56 9.89 13.47
N THR A 116 -0.74 9.28 14.32
CA THR A 116 0.65 9.67 14.53
C THR A 116 1.59 8.62 13.97
N VAL A 117 2.66 9.06 13.30
CA VAL A 117 3.72 8.17 12.84
C VAL A 117 4.52 7.67 14.05
N VAL A 118 4.59 6.36 14.22
CA VAL A 118 5.40 5.69 15.26
C VAL A 118 6.77 5.30 14.74
N SER A 119 6.84 4.84 13.49
CA SER A 119 8.11 4.55 12.83
C SER A 119 8.02 4.67 11.33
N THR A 120 9.17 4.89 10.70
CA THR A 120 9.30 4.96 9.25
C THR A 120 10.47 4.09 8.82
N SER A 121 10.24 3.19 7.87
CA SER A 121 11.29 2.36 7.29
C SER A 121 12.24 3.20 6.41
N PRO A 122 13.44 2.69 6.09
CA PRO A 122 14.13 3.15 4.88
C PRO A 122 13.27 2.90 3.63
N PRO A 123 13.60 3.50 2.48
CA PRO A 123 12.96 3.16 1.22
C PRO A 123 13.14 1.67 0.89
N VAL A 124 12.04 0.98 0.62
CA VAL A 124 11.99 -0.42 0.20
C VAL A 124 11.48 -0.52 -1.22
N ALA A 125 12.04 -1.43 -2.01
CA ALA A 125 11.60 -1.66 -3.38
C ALA A 125 10.19 -2.28 -3.40
N ALA A 126 9.33 -1.81 -4.31
CA ALA A 126 7.99 -2.36 -4.49
C ALA A 126 8.03 -3.67 -5.30
N ASP A 127 8.80 -3.69 -6.40
CA ASP A 127 9.08 -4.88 -7.20
C ASP A 127 10.44 -4.71 -7.93
N PRO A 128 11.56 -5.08 -7.28
CA PRO A 128 12.90 -4.81 -7.77
C PRO A 128 13.28 -5.60 -9.03
N GLY A 129 12.49 -6.61 -9.43
CA GLY A 129 12.72 -7.38 -10.65
C GLY A 129 12.24 -6.65 -11.91
N MET A 130 11.23 -5.78 -11.78
CA MET A 130 10.55 -5.12 -12.89
C MET A 130 10.71 -3.60 -12.87
N THR A 131 10.72 -2.97 -11.69
CA THR A 131 10.64 -1.52 -11.56
C THR A 131 11.64 -0.97 -10.56
N ASN A 132 12.01 0.30 -10.74
CA ASN A 132 12.73 1.04 -9.72
C ASN A 132 11.80 1.61 -8.63
N ALA A 133 10.48 1.40 -8.72
CA ALA A 133 9.51 1.94 -7.78
C ALA A 133 9.82 1.52 -6.35
N ASN A 134 9.76 2.46 -5.43
CA ASN A 134 10.06 2.26 -4.02
C ASN A 134 9.02 2.96 -3.13
N MET A 135 9.08 2.69 -1.84
CA MET A 135 8.25 3.36 -0.85
C MET A 135 8.82 3.25 0.55
N CYS A 136 8.35 4.09 1.46
CA CYS A 136 8.55 3.88 2.88
C CYS A 136 7.30 3.25 3.51
N LEU A 137 7.49 2.32 4.45
CA LEU A 137 6.46 1.88 5.37
C LEU A 137 6.43 2.86 6.55
N CYS A 138 5.30 3.51 6.77
CA CYS A 138 5.04 4.30 7.95
C CYS A 138 4.09 3.52 8.86
N MET A 139 4.56 3.12 10.04
CA MET A 139 3.67 2.57 11.06
C MET A 139 2.96 3.70 11.77
N MET A 140 1.62 3.68 11.76
CA MET A 140 0.74 4.73 12.28
C MET A 140 -0.05 4.20 13.48
N GLU A 141 -0.26 5.05 14.49
CA GLU A 141 -1.25 4.80 15.53
C GLU A 141 -2.39 5.80 15.45
N VAL A 142 -3.62 5.30 15.56
CA VAL A 142 -4.84 6.10 15.70
C VAL A 142 -5.46 5.74 17.04
N ARG A 143 -5.77 6.74 17.87
CA ARG A 143 -6.40 6.53 19.18
C ARG A 143 -7.77 7.18 19.18
N LEU A 144 -8.81 6.36 19.21
CA LEU A 144 -10.20 6.80 19.19
C LEU A 144 -10.73 7.01 20.61
N GLN A 145 -11.79 7.80 20.70
CA GLN A 145 -12.57 7.98 21.92
C GLN A 145 -13.88 7.18 21.84
N GLU A 146 -14.43 6.85 23.01
CA GLU A 146 -15.73 6.17 23.07
C GLU A 146 -16.82 7.08 22.50
N GLY A 147 -17.64 6.55 21.59
CA GLY A 147 -18.71 7.31 20.94
C GLY A 147 -18.24 8.31 19.87
N GLU A 148 -16.94 8.30 19.50
CA GLU A 148 -16.45 9.09 18.37
C GLU A 148 -17.13 8.61 17.07
N PRO A 149 -17.71 9.52 16.26
CA PRO A 149 -18.33 9.15 15.00
C PRO A 149 -17.26 8.67 14.01
N GLU A 150 -17.69 7.80 13.11
CA GLU A 150 -16.89 7.36 11.98
C GLU A 150 -16.55 8.59 11.09
N PRO A 151 -15.25 8.92 10.86
CA PRO A 151 -14.87 10.16 10.19
C PRO A 151 -15.19 10.14 8.68
N GLU A 152 -15.28 11.30 8.06
CA GLU A 152 -15.50 11.41 6.61
C GLU A 152 -14.17 11.23 5.85
N GLN A 153 -14.22 10.51 4.73
CA GLN A 153 -13.10 10.44 3.78
C GLN A 153 -13.00 11.73 2.96
N HIS A 154 -11.78 12.09 2.55
CA HIS A 154 -11.48 13.25 1.71
C HIS A 154 -10.73 12.79 0.45
N LEU A 155 -11.39 11.97 -0.36
CA LEU A 155 -10.81 11.34 -1.55
C LEU A 155 -10.58 12.37 -2.68
N ASP A 156 -9.51 12.17 -3.43
CA ASP A 156 -9.19 12.97 -4.62
C ASP A 156 -10.08 12.62 -5.82
N GLU A 157 -10.09 13.50 -6.82
CA GLU A 157 -10.80 13.24 -8.07
C GLU A 157 -10.25 11.98 -8.76
N GLY A 158 -11.13 10.99 -8.97
CA GLY A 158 -10.77 9.71 -9.58
C GLY A 158 -10.47 8.59 -8.59
N GLU A 159 -10.51 8.88 -7.29
CA GLU A 159 -10.44 7.86 -6.24
C GLU A 159 -11.83 7.37 -5.85
N ASP A 160 -12.01 6.04 -5.90
CA ASP A 160 -13.20 5.36 -5.38
C ASP A 160 -12.72 4.28 -4.40
N ILE A 161 -12.64 4.68 -3.13
CA ILE A 161 -12.01 3.90 -2.07
C ILE A 161 -13.03 3.58 -0.99
N LEU A 162 -13.26 2.28 -0.77
CA LEU A 162 -13.98 1.80 0.40
C LEU A 162 -13.00 1.44 1.51
N ARG A 163 -13.10 2.09 2.68
CA ARG A 163 -12.33 1.68 3.86
C ARG A 163 -13.06 0.60 4.66
N VAL A 164 -12.31 -0.33 5.23
CA VAL A 164 -12.81 -1.40 6.09
C VAL A 164 -11.93 -1.51 7.33
N ASN A 165 -12.53 -1.42 8.51
CA ASN A 165 -11.85 -1.69 9.76
C ASN A 165 -11.83 -3.20 10.04
N VAL A 166 -10.65 -3.76 10.28
CA VAL A 166 -10.42 -5.19 10.49
C VAL A 166 -9.71 -5.42 11.82
N PRO A 167 -10.29 -6.15 12.78
CA PRO A 167 -9.57 -6.56 13.99
C PRO A 167 -8.25 -7.25 13.61
N LEU A 168 -7.14 -6.87 14.23
CA LEU A 168 -5.82 -7.35 13.83
C LEU A 168 -5.69 -8.87 13.94
N ALA A 169 -6.31 -9.44 14.98
CA ALA A 169 -6.35 -10.89 15.20
C ALA A 169 -7.08 -11.67 14.09
N GLU A 170 -7.91 -10.99 13.29
CA GLU A 170 -8.68 -11.60 12.20
C GLU A 170 -8.07 -11.31 10.83
N LEU A 171 -7.08 -10.41 10.74
CA LEU A 171 -6.62 -9.86 9.47
C LEU A 171 -6.20 -10.95 8.49
N TYR A 172 -5.31 -11.87 8.89
CA TYR A 172 -4.84 -12.92 7.99
C TYR A 172 -5.98 -13.78 7.44
N GLY A 173 -6.88 -14.25 8.32
CA GLY A 173 -8.05 -15.04 7.89
C GLY A 173 -9.01 -14.26 6.98
N ARG A 174 -9.16 -12.95 7.21
CA ARG A 174 -9.96 -12.06 6.35
C ARG A 174 -9.34 -11.89 4.97
N LEU A 175 -8.02 -11.73 4.88
CA LEU A 175 -7.31 -11.66 3.59
C LEU A 175 -7.46 -12.97 2.80
N GLU A 176 -7.34 -14.13 3.47
CA GLU A 176 -7.59 -15.44 2.86
C GLU A 176 -9.03 -15.60 2.35
N GLY A 177 -10.01 -15.06 3.09
CA GLY A 177 -11.41 -15.02 2.68
C GLY A 177 -11.62 -14.16 1.43
N TRP A 178 -11.13 -12.92 1.46
CA TRP A 178 -11.24 -12.00 0.32
C TRP A 178 -10.55 -12.52 -0.95
N ALA A 179 -9.40 -13.19 -0.82
CA ALA A 179 -8.75 -13.82 -1.96
C ALA A 179 -9.65 -14.87 -2.64
N LYS A 180 -10.41 -15.67 -1.86
CA LYS A 180 -11.36 -16.67 -2.37
C LYS A 180 -12.61 -16.04 -3.01
N GLU A 181 -12.96 -14.83 -2.56
CA GLU A 181 -14.07 -14.04 -3.12
C GLU A 181 -13.67 -13.29 -4.42
N GLY A 182 -12.41 -13.37 -4.84
CA GLY A 182 -11.91 -12.77 -6.08
C GLY A 182 -11.26 -11.40 -5.93
N TYR A 183 -11.05 -10.92 -4.69
CA TYR A 183 -10.24 -9.74 -4.45
C TYR A 183 -8.75 -10.04 -4.64
N VAL A 184 -7.99 -9.06 -5.12
CA VAL A 184 -6.53 -9.16 -5.22
C VAL A 184 -5.90 -8.58 -3.96
N ILE A 185 -5.23 -9.41 -3.16
CA ILE A 185 -4.58 -8.91 -1.94
C ILE A 185 -3.21 -8.33 -2.28
N ALA A 186 -2.95 -7.09 -1.87
CA ALA A 186 -1.63 -6.48 -2.07
C ALA A 186 -0.56 -7.26 -1.29
N ALA A 187 0.53 -7.62 -1.98
CA ALA A 187 1.60 -8.46 -1.44
C ALA A 187 2.17 -7.92 -0.11
N LYS A 188 2.34 -6.60 0.02
CA LYS A 188 2.85 -5.97 1.26
C LYS A 188 1.96 -6.25 2.46
N LEU A 189 0.64 -6.10 2.30
CA LEU A 189 -0.34 -6.36 3.35
C LEU A 189 -0.39 -7.85 3.69
N TYR A 190 -0.43 -8.70 2.65
CA TYR A 190 -0.46 -10.14 2.83
C TYR A 190 0.78 -10.68 3.55
N HIS A 191 1.99 -10.32 3.10
CA HIS A 191 3.24 -10.78 3.72
C HIS A 191 3.36 -10.32 5.17
N TRP A 192 2.91 -9.10 5.50
CA TRP A 192 2.88 -8.64 6.89
C TRP A 192 1.92 -9.50 7.73
N ALA A 193 0.68 -9.67 7.28
CA ALA A 193 -0.33 -10.45 8.00
C ALA A 193 0.09 -11.92 8.18
N ALA A 194 0.61 -12.54 7.11
CA ALA A 194 1.10 -13.92 7.13
C ALA A 194 2.33 -14.07 8.05
N GLY A 195 3.27 -13.12 8.03
CA GLY A 195 4.42 -13.13 8.92
C GLY A 195 4.04 -12.97 10.39
N VAL A 196 3.07 -12.09 10.69
CA VAL A 196 2.50 -11.94 12.03
C VAL A 196 1.80 -13.22 12.48
N GLN A 197 0.95 -13.81 11.62
CA GLN A 197 0.28 -15.07 11.91
C GLN A 197 1.28 -16.20 12.20
N TYR A 198 2.32 -16.33 11.36
CA TYR A 198 3.38 -17.31 11.57
C TYR A 198 4.09 -17.12 12.92
N ALA A 199 4.37 -15.88 13.32
CA ALA A 199 4.98 -15.60 14.62
C ALA A 199 4.06 -15.92 15.81
N ILE A 200 2.74 -15.74 15.64
CA ILE A 200 1.74 -16.10 16.65
C ILE A 200 1.63 -17.62 16.79
N ASP A 201 1.67 -18.35 15.67
CA ASP A 201 1.55 -19.81 15.66
C ASP A 201 2.84 -20.50 16.13
N HIS A 202 3.99 -19.84 15.99
CA HIS A 202 5.32 -20.36 16.31
C HIS A 202 6.13 -19.42 17.24
N PRO A 203 5.60 -19.03 18.42
CA PRO A 203 6.23 -18.04 19.29
C PRO A 203 7.59 -18.50 19.83
N GLU A 204 7.87 -19.80 19.85
CA GLU A 204 9.15 -20.37 20.24
C GLU A 204 10.30 -20.01 19.30
N LEU A 205 10.04 -19.79 18.00
CA LEU A 205 11.07 -19.47 17.00
C LEU A 205 11.60 -18.03 17.15
N PHE A 206 10.84 -17.16 17.81
CA PHE A 206 11.14 -15.72 17.93
C PHE A 206 11.68 -15.34 19.32
N LYS A 207 12.00 -16.32 20.16
CA LYS A 207 12.69 -16.08 21.43
C LYS A 207 14.16 -15.79 21.16
N LYS A 208 14.67 -14.68 21.70
CA LYS A 208 16.12 -14.44 21.70
C LYS A 208 16.79 -15.51 22.55
N ILE A 209 17.85 -16.12 22.01
CA ILE A 209 18.77 -16.91 22.81
C ILE A 209 19.78 -15.92 23.37
N ASP A 210 19.85 -15.87 24.70
CA ASP A 210 20.82 -15.04 25.44
C ASP A 210 22.27 -15.49 25.20
#